data_AF-A0A8T6Q2X2-F1
#
_entry.id   AF-A0A8T6Q2X2-F1
#
_cell.length_a   1.000
_cell.length_b   1.000
_cell.length_c   1.000
_cell.angle_alpha   90.00
_cell.angle_beta   90.00
_cell.angle_gamma   90.00
#
_symmetry.space_group_name_H-M   'P 1'
#
loop_
_entity.id
_entity.type
_entity.pdbx_description
1 polymer ?
#
loop_
_entity_poly.entity_id
_entity_poly.type
_entity_poly.pdbx_seq_one_letter_code
_entity_poly.pdbx_strand_id
1 'polypeptide(L)'
;GAGYHRAELVQDWAVVMNIELHWLPPYSPNLNPIERLWKVMNELVRNNYYFATAKEFKENIHHFFSDTLPGIAGSLSCRINDHFQKMKNASSS
;
A
#
# COMPACT_ATOMS: atom_id res chain seq x y z
N GLY A 1 8.49 9.25 3.19
CA GLY A 1 8.05 9.15 1.79
C GLY A 1 9.27 9.19 0.89
N ALA A 2 9.24 8.50 -0.26
CA ALA A 2 10.35 8.49 -1.19
C ALA A 2 10.56 9.87 -1.83
N GLY A 3 11.82 10.26 -2.08
CA GLY A 3 12.17 11.61 -2.56
C GLY A 3 11.49 11.98 -3.88
N TYR A 4 11.33 11.02 -4.78
CA TYR A 4 10.67 11.25 -6.07
C TYR A 4 9.18 11.60 -5.95
N HIS A 5 8.48 11.21 -4.88
CA HIS A 5 7.09 11.62 -4.66
C HIS A 5 6.98 13.13 -4.41
N ARG A 6 8.03 13.77 -3.88
CA ARG A 6 8.08 15.20 -3.56
C ARG A 6 8.71 16.05 -4.68
N ALA A 7 9.08 15.44 -5.80
CA ALA A 7 9.65 16.19 -6.93
C ALA A 7 8.66 17.26 -7.42
N GLU A 8 9.18 18.43 -7.80
CA GLU A 8 8.38 19.56 -8.30
C GLU A 8 7.47 19.12 -9.45
N LEU A 9 8.03 18.39 -10.43
CA LEU A 9 7.27 17.81 -11.54
C LEU A 9 6.04 17.00 -11.09
N VAL A 10 6.14 16.23 -10.00
CA VAL A 10 5.02 15.43 -9.48
C VAL A 10 3.95 16.33 -8.85
N GLN A 11 4.37 17.38 -8.14
CA GLN A 11 3.46 18.34 -7.53
C GLN A 11 2.72 19.16 -8.59
N ASP A 12 3.43 19.64 -9.62
CA ASP A 12 2.85 20.40 -10.73
C ASP A 12 1.79 19.58 -11.45
N TRP A 13 2.08 18.32 -11.77
CA TRP A 13 1.12 17.42 -12.40
C TRP A 13 -0.08 17.10 -11.50
N ALA A 14 0.13 16.98 -10.19
CA ALA A 14 -0.99 16.79 -9.26
C ALA A 14 -1.95 17.98 -9.29
N VAL A 15 -1.45 19.22 -9.39
CA VAL A 15 -2.27 20.43 -9.54
C VAL A 15 -3.06 20.39 -10.86
N VAL A 16 -2.41 20.07 -11.98
CA VAL A 16 -3.06 19.96 -13.30
C VAL A 16 -4.18 18.92 -13.29
N MET A 17 -3.95 17.79 -12.60
CA MET A 17 -4.91 16.69 -12.51
C MET A 17 -5.95 16.87 -11.39
N ASN A 18 -5.92 18.00 -10.67
CA ASN A 18 -6.78 18.28 -9.51
C ASN A 18 -6.71 17.18 -8.43
N ILE A 19 -5.50 16.72 -8.11
CA ILE A 19 -5.20 15.72 -7.09
C ILE A 19 -4.60 16.43 -5.87
N GLU A 20 -5.21 16.24 -4.70
CA GLU A 20 -4.66 16.72 -3.43
C GLU A 20 -3.61 15.74 -2.88
N LEU A 21 -2.41 16.25 -2.56
CA LEU A 21 -1.30 15.45 -2.02
C LEU A 21 -1.28 15.51 -0.49
N HIS A 22 -1.59 14.38 0.16
CA HIS A 22 -1.45 14.23 1.61
C HIS A 22 -0.07 13.65 1.98
N TRP A 23 0.76 14.45 2.65
CA TRP A 23 2.08 14.01 3.09
C TRP A 23 2.03 13.28 4.42
N LEU A 24 2.51 12.04 4.44
CA LEU A 24 2.69 11.29 5.68
C LEU A 24 3.97 11.72 6.42
N PRO A 25 3.96 11.70 7.77
CA PRO A 25 5.16 11.86 8.56
C PRO A 25 6.25 10.84 8.17
N PRO A 26 7.53 11.16 8.37
CA PRO A 26 8.62 10.20 8.18
C PRO A 26 8.39 8.90 8.96
N TYR A 27 8.85 7.78 8.38
CA TYR A 27 8.82 6.46 9.01
C TYR A 27 7.46 6.00 9.56
N SER A 28 6.36 6.44 8.96
CA SER A 28 4.98 6.12 9.40
C SER A 28 4.23 5.22 8.39
N PRO A 29 4.75 4.02 8.04
CA PRO A 29 4.08 3.13 7.09
C PRO A 29 2.73 2.63 7.60
N ASN A 30 2.53 2.60 8.92
CA ASN A 30 1.27 2.27 9.56
C ASN A 30 0.11 3.20 9.16
N LEU A 31 0.42 4.42 8.71
CA LEU A 31 -0.56 5.41 8.24
C LEU A 31 -0.85 5.32 6.74
N ASN A 32 -0.17 4.42 6.01
CA ASN A 32 -0.35 4.25 4.58
C ASN A 32 -1.26 3.04 4.29
N PRO A 33 -2.51 3.23 3.82
CA PRO A 33 -3.44 2.13 3.52
C PRO A 33 -2.88 1.06 2.59
N ILE A 34 -2.01 1.45 1.65
CA ILE A 34 -1.45 0.51 0.67
C ILE A 34 -0.61 -0.58 1.34
N GLU A 35 0.02 -0.29 2.48
CA GLU A 35 0.80 -1.27 3.25
C GLU A 35 -0.11 -2.38 3.80
N ARG A 36 -1.34 -2.04 4.19
CA ARG A 36 -2.35 -3.01 4.64
C ARG A 36 -2.78 -3.91 3.48
N LEU A 37 -2.95 -3.35 2.29
CA LEU A 37 -3.25 -4.10 1.07
C LEU A 37 -2.10 -5.04 0.68
N TRP A 38 -0.85 -4.56 0.73
CA TRP A 38 0.33 -5.39 0.47
C TRP A 38 0.47 -6.53 1.47
N LYS A 39 0.10 -6.32 2.74
CA LYS A 39 0.07 -7.40 3.73
C LYS A 39 -0.94 -8.49 3.35
N VAL A 40 -2.14 -8.12 2.89
CA VAL A 40 -3.16 -9.07 2.41
C VAL A 40 -2.67 -9.82 1.18
N MET A 41 -2.13 -9.11 0.19
CA MET A 41 -1.56 -9.72 -1.02
C MET A 41 -0.43 -10.70 -0.67
N ASN A 42 0.48 -10.33 0.24
CA ASN A 42 1.54 -11.23 0.68
C ASN A 42 0.97 -12.47 1.35
N GLU A 43 -0.01 -12.33 2.25
CA GLU A 43 -0.63 -13.47 2.93
C GLU A 43 -1.32 -14.45 1.98
N LEU A 44 -1.96 -13.95 0.92
CA LEU A 44 -2.75 -14.79 0.01
C LEU A 44 -1.95 -15.33 -1.19
N VAL A 45 -0.92 -14.61 -1.63
CA VAL A 45 -0.24 -14.91 -2.91
C VAL A 45 1.20 -15.33 -2.69
N ARG A 46 1.92 -14.69 -1.76
CA ARG A 46 3.38 -14.84 -1.64
C ARG A 46 3.82 -15.71 -0.47
N ASN A 47 3.10 -15.67 0.65
CA ASN A 47 3.50 -16.36 1.87
C ASN A 47 3.60 -17.86 1.60
N ASN A 48 4.77 -18.43 1.91
CA ASN A 48 5.09 -19.84 1.71
C ASN A 48 4.99 -20.34 0.26
N TYR A 49 5.00 -19.43 -0.72
CA TYR A 49 4.99 -19.78 -2.13
C TYR A 49 6.29 -19.33 -2.81
N TYR A 50 6.93 -20.25 -3.52
CA TYR A 50 8.10 -19.96 -4.33
C TYR A 50 7.70 -19.85 -5.80
N PHE A 51 8.08 -18.74 -6.43
CA PHE A 51 7.91 -18.54 -7.86
C PHE A 51 9.22 -18.88 -8.58
N ALA A 52 9.16 -19.79 -9.55
CA ALA A 52 10.34 -20.19 -10.30
C ALA A 52 10.78 -19.11 -11.30
N THR A 53 9.85 -18.25 -11.74
CA THR A 53 10.14 -17.18 -12.70
C THR A 53 9.49 -15.85 -12.32
N ALA A 54 10.09 -14.75 -12.78
CA ALA A 54 9.49 -13.42 -12.64
C ALA A 54 8.15 -13.28 -13.38
N LYS A 55 7.95 -14.05 -14.46
CA LYS A 55 6.70 -14.08 -15.22
C LYS A 55 5.57 -14.65 -14.36
N GLU A 56 5.80 -15.84 -13.79
CA GLU A 56 4.85 -16.50 -12.90
C GLU A 56 4.49 -15.64 -11.69
N PHE A 57 5.50 -15.00 -11.08
CA PHE A 57 5.28 -14.03 -10.01
C PHE A 57 4.34 -12.89 -10.46
N LYS A 58 4.62 -12.27 -11.61
CA LYS A 58 3.81 -11.16 -12.12
C LYS A 58 2.37 -11.59 -12.44
N GLU A 59 2.19 -12.77 -13.02
CA GLU A 59 0.86 -13.32 -13.34
C GLU A 59 0.03 -13.58 -12.10
N ASN A 60 0.61 -14.15 -11.05
CA ASN A 60 -0.09 -14.38 -9.78
C ASN A 60 -0.45 -13.06 -9.08
N ILE A 61 0.45 -12.07 -9.10
CA ILE A 61 0.15 -10.75 -8.55
C ILE A 61 -0.97 -10.06 -9.36
N HIS A 62 -0.95 -10.17 -10.68
CA HIS A 62 -2.02 -9.62 -11.52
C HIS A 62 -3.36 -10.29 -11.22
N HIS A 63 -3.39 -11.63 -11.17
CA HIS A 63 -4.59 -12.41 -10.82
C HIS A 63 -5.17 -12.02 -9.46
N PHE A 64 -4.31 -11.74 -8.48
CA PHE A 64 -4.75 -11.24 -7.19
C PHE A 64 -5.54 -9.93 -7.32
N PHE A 65 -5.03 -8.95 -8.07
CA PHE A 65 -5.71 -7.67 -8.22
C PHE A 65 -6.96 -7.75 -9.11
N SER A 66 -6.97 -8.61 -10.14
CA SER A 66 -8.11 -8.73 -11.07
C SER A 66 -9.26 -9.57 -10.51
N ASP A 67 -8.97 -10.68 -9.83
CA ASP A 67 -9.96 -11.70 -9.51
C ASP A 67 -10.12 -11.93 -8.00
N THR A 68 -9.01 -12.07 -7.28
CA THR A 68 -9.06 -12.41 -5.85
C THR A 68 -9.54 -11.22 -5.02
N LEU A 69 -8.96 -10.03 -5.26
CA LEU A 69 -9.23 -8.82 -4.48
C LEU A 69 -10.70 -8.39 -4.56
N PRO A 70 -11.36 -8.32 -5.74
CA PRO A 70 -12.78 -8.02 -5.80
C PRO A 70 -13.65 -9.05 -5.06
N GLY A 71 -13.29 -10.33 -5.11
CA GLY A 71 -14.02 -11.40 -4.43
C GLY A 71 -13.97 -11.31 -2.91
N ILE A 72 -12.88 -10.77 -2.35
CA ILE A 72 -12.72 -10.60 -0.88
C ILE A 72 -12.93 -9.16 -0.41
N ALA A 73 -13.15 -8.19 -1.31
CA ALA A 73 -13.20 -6.77 -0.96
C ALA A 73 -14.19 -6.45 0.17
N GLY A 74 -15.35 -7.12 0.19
CA GLY A 74 -16.35 -6.94 1.24
C GLY A 74 -15.84 -7.29 2.64
N SER A 75 -15.01 -8.34 2.78
CA SER A 75 -14.44 -8.75 4.07
C SER A 75 -13.24 -7.90 4.49
N LEU A 76 -12.61 -7.20 3.53
CA LEU A 76 -11.45 -6.34 3.80
C LEU A 76 -11.82 -4.98 4.39
N SER A 77 -13.10 -4.58 4.38
CA SER A 77 -13.57 -3.31 4.95
C SER A 77 -13.15 -3.10 6.42
N CYS A 78 -13.13 -4.16 7.23
CA CYS A 78 -12.68 -4.09 8.62
C CYS A 78 -11.16 -4.05 8.78
N ARG A 79 -10.39 -4.38 7.73
CA ARG A 79 -8.94 -4.52 7.77
C ARG A 79 -8.21 -3.39 7.04
N ILE A 80 -8.74 -2.94 5.91
CA ILE A 80 -8.24 -1.83 5.11
C ILE A 80 -9.21 -0.65 5.31
N ASN A 81 -9.01 0.06 6.42
CA ASN A 81 -9.77 1.26 6.80
C ASN A 81 -8.84 2.35 7.35
N ASP A 82 -9.44 3.49 7.70
CA ASP A 82 -8.74 4.66 8.23
C ASP A 82 -8.58 4.65 9.76
N HIS A 83 -8.94 3.54 10.43
CA HIS A 83 -8.65 3.34 11.85
C HIS A 83 -7.16 2.97 12.00
N PHE A 84 -6.30 3.98 11.87
CA PHE A 84 -4.86 3.83 12.05
C PHE A 84 -4.46 3.76 13.52
N GLN A 85 -3.51 2.87 13.81
CA GLN A 85 -2.89 2.81 15.13
C GLN A 85 -2.03 4.06 15.33
N LYS A 86 -2.36 4.88 16.32
CA LYS A 86 -1.52 5.98 16.78
C LYS A 86 -0.46 5.41 17.72
N MET A 87 0.81 5.47 17.31
CA MET A 87 1.91 5.08 18.20
C MET A 87 2.15 6.21 19.22
N LYS A 88 2.37 5.85 20.49
CA LYS A 88 2.90 6.82 21.46
C LYS A 88 4.35 7.09 21.09
N ASN A 89 4.74 8.37 21.04
CA ASN A 89 6.14 8.72 20.82
C ASN A 89 6.99 8.05 21.90
N ALA A 90 8.11 7.44 21.51
CA ALA A 90 9.11 7.01 22.48
C ALA A 90 9.59 8.26 23.21
N SER A 91 9.49 8.28 24.54
CA SER A 91 10.09 9.32 25.36
C SER A 91 11.57 9.38 25.02
N SER A 92 12.02 10.48 24.40
CA SER A 92 13.44 10.74 24.24
C SER A 92 14.06 10.78 25.64
N SER A 93 15.00 9.86 25.90
CA SER A 93 15.87 9.91 27.08
C SER A 93 16.99 10.91 26.85
#